data_AF-A0AAW5W412-F1
#
_entry.id   AF-A0AAW5W412-F1
#
_cell.length_a   1.000
_cell.length_b   1.000
_cell.length_c   1.000
_cell.angle_alpha   90.00
_cell.angle_beta   90.00
_cell.angle_gamma   90.00
#
_symmetry.space_group_name_H-M   'P 1'
#
loop_
_entity.id
_entity.type
_entity.pdbx_description
1 polymer ?
#
loop_
_entity_poly.entity_id
_entity_poly.type
_entity_poly.pdbx_seq_one_letter_code
_entity_poly.pdbx_strand_id
1 'polypeptide(L)'
;MASSASMLRNALIVLASVLATPAALAHAHLTKQSPAANAEVAASPQALTLNFSEGVEPVFSGATLTGPNKEQIKTGKASRSEQDKTQLIVPLDQTLEAGKYTVDWHVVSVDGHKTKGQYTFSVK
;
A
#
# COMPACT_ATOMS: atom_id res chain seq x y z
N MET A 1 37.56 -5.57 -45.60
CA MET A 1 37.44 -6.40 -44.38
C MET A 1 37.22 -5.47 -43.18
N ALA A 2 36.04 -4.87 -43.06
CA ALA A 2 35.64 -4.13 -41.87
C ALA A 2 34.38 -4.84 -41.37
N SER A 3 34.52 -5.81 -40.46
CA SER A 3 33.32 -6.58 -40.08
C SER A 3 33.30 -7.16 -38.67
N SER A 4 34.39 -7.64 -38.08
CA SER A 4 34.25 -8.39 -36.81
C SER A 4 34.16 -7.51 -35.56
N ALA A 5 34.95 -6.44 -35.48
CA ALA A 5 35.01 -5.60 -34.27
C ALA A 5 33.74 -4.76 -34.03
N SER A 6 33.11 -4.26 -35.10
CA SER A 6 31.84 -3.52 -35.02
C SER A 6 30.66 -4.43 -34.67
N MET A 7 30.65 -5.67 -35.19
CA MET A 7 29.61 -6.65 -34.88
C MET A 7 29.67 -7.09 -33.43
N LEU A 8 30.87 -7.34 -32.88
CA LEU A 8 31.07 -7.68 -31.47
C LEU A 8 30.66 -6.54 -30.52
N ARG A 9 30.98 -5.29 -30.87
CA ARG A 9 30.55 -4.10 -30.11
C ARG A 9 29.03 -3.95 -30.08
N ASN A 10 28.37 -4.09 -31.24
CA ASN A 10 26.92 -4.00 -31.33
C ASN A 10 26.25 -5.16 -30.57
N ALA A 11 26.79 -6.38 -30.66
CA ALA A 11 26.29 -7.53 -29.91
C ALA A 11 26.37 -7.32 -28.39
N LEU A 12 27.46 -6.71 -27.90
CA LEU A 12 27.65 -6.42 -26.48
C LEU A 12 26.70 -5.33 -25.97
N ILE A 13 26.43 -4.29 -26.78
CA ILE A 13 25.47 -3.22 -26.44
C ILE A 13 24.04 -3.77 -26.38
N VAL A 14 23.65 -4.63 -27.34
CA VAL A 14 22.34 -5.28 -27.33
C VAL A 14 22.20 -6.20 -26.11
N LEU A 15 23.22 -7.00 -25.79
CA LEU A 15 23.17 -7.91 -24.64
C LEU A 15 23.11 -7.16 -23.29
N ALA A 16 23.78 -6.02 -23.17
CA ALA A 16 23.70 -5.16 -21.98
C ALA A 16 22.32 -4.52 -21.79
N SER A 17 21.59 -4.24 -22.88
CA SER A 17 20.24 -3.67 -22.81
C SER A 17 19.14 -4.65 -22.39
N VAL A 18 19.33 -5.96 -22.61
CA VAL A 18 18.35 -7.00 -22.24
C VAL A 18 18.35 -7.31 -20.74
N LEU A 19 19.45 -7.02 -20.04
CA LEU A 19 19.59 -7.29 -18.59
C LEU A 19 18.96 -6.20 -17.71
N ALA A 20 18.52 -5.08 -18.28
CA ALA A 20 17.90 -3.97 -17.57
C ALA A 20 16.38 -3.96 -17.77
N THR A 21 15.69 -5.04 -17.43
CA THR A 21 14.23 -4.99 -17.31
C THR A 21 13.88 -4.37 -15.95
N PRO A 22 13.22 -3.20 -15.90
CA PRO A 22 12.69 -2.70 -14.63
C PRO A 22 11.68 -3.72 -14.12
N ALA A 23 11.75 -4.05 -12.82
CA ALA A 23 10.72 -4.84 -12.18
C ALA A 23 9.39 -4.09 -12.29
N ALA A 24 8.48 -4.58 -13.12
CA ALA A 24 7.12 -4.04 -13.19
C ALA A 24 6.39 -4.48 -11.90
N LEU A 25 6.22 -3.54 -10.96
CA LEU A 25 5.39 -3.74 -9.77
C LEU A 25 3.92 -3.67 -10.20
N ALA A 26 3.37 -4.78 -10.68
CA ALA A 26 1.95 -4.83 -11.04
C ALA A 26 1.06 -4.72 -9.77
N HIS A 27 1.47 -5.35 -8.68
CA HIS A 27 0.63 -5.45 -7.48
C HIS A 27 0.90 -4.30 -6.49
N ALA A 28 -0.16 -3.70 -5.95
CA ALA A 28 -0.05 -2.76 -4.83
C ALA A 28 0.35 -3.50 -3.54
N HIS A 29 1.55 -3.20 -3.04
CA HIS A 29 2.05 -3.65 -1.74
C HIS A 29 2.01 -2.51 -0.74
N LEU A 30 1.61 -2.77 0.50
CA LEU A 30 1.64 -1.76 1.56
C LEU A 30 3.09 -1.38 1.89
N THR A 31 3.42 -0.10 1.73
CA THR A 31 4.78 0.43 1.95
C THR A 31 4.89 1.23 3.24
N LYS A 32 3.80 1.88 3.66
CA LYS A 32 3.72 2.64 4.91
C LYS A 32 2.28 2.68 5.41
N GLN A 33 2.13 2.71 6.73
CA GLN A 33 0.82 2.92 7.36
C GLN A 33 0.91 3.85 8.57
N SER A 34 -0.18 4.56 8.84
CA SER A 34 -0.40 5.35 10.04
C SER A 34 -1.80 5.04 10.59
N PRO A 35 -1.92 4.60 11.86
CA PRO A 35 -0.84 4.24 12.79
C PRO A 35 0.10 3.16 12.26
N ALA A 36 1.37 3.20 12.66
CA ALA A 36 2.36 2.21 12.23
C ALA A 36 2.07 0.83 12.86
N ALA A 37 2.53 -0.24 12.22
CA ALA A 37 2.41 -1.59 12.77
C ALA A 37 3.06 -1.67 14.16
N ASN A 38 2.33 -2.25 15.10
CA ASN A 38 2.69 -2.42 16.51
C ASN A 38 2.95 -1.10 17.26
N ALA A 39 2.56 0.05 16.71
CA ALA A 39 2.68 1.32 17.39
C ALA A 39 1.68 1.43 18.54
N GLU A 40 2.09 2.12 19.61
CA GLU A 40 1.21 2.61 20.66
C GLU A 40 0.99 4.11 20.47
N VAL A 41 -0.21 4.51 20.06
CA VAL A 41 -0.57 5.91 19.87
C VAL A 41 -1.21 6.47 21.14
N ALA A 42 -0.84 7.70 21.49
CA ALA A 42 -1.35 8.37 22.70
C ALA A 42 -2.79 8.89 22.55
N ALA A 43 -3.30 8.97 21.33
CA ALA A 43 -4.63 9.46 21.03
C ALA A 43 -5.26 8.65 19.90
N SER A 44 -6.58 8.57 19.89
CA SER A 44 -7.34 7.99 18.78
C SER A 44 -6.96 8.68 17.46
N PRO A 45 -6.54 7.93 16.43
CA PRO A 45 -6.37 8.50 15.10
C PRO A 45 -7.74 8.92 14.53
N GLN A 46 -7.73 9.91 13.64
CA GLN A 46 -8.94 10.32 12.90
C GLN A 46 -9.17 9.48 11.63
N ALA A 47 -8.10 8.82 11.14
CA ALA A 47 -8.15 7.97 9.96
C ALA A 47 -7.01 6.94 10.01
N LEU A 48 -7.21 5.83 9.31
CA LEU A 48 -6.13 4.95 8.88
C LEU A 48 -5.60 5.49 7.55
N THR A 49 -4.29 5.74 7.47
CA THR A 49 -3.64 6.16 6.23
C THR A 49 -2.71 5.05 5.78
N LEU A 50 -2.91 4.55 4.56
CA LEU A 50 -2.20 3.41 3.99
C LEU A 50 -1.57 3.84 2.66
N ASN A 51 -0.24 3.79 2.57
CA ASN A 51 0.49 4.06 1.34
C ASN A 51 0.93 2.73 0.71
N PHE A 52 0.82 2.66 -0.61
CA PHE A 52 1.13 1.48 -1.40
C PHE A 52 2.28 1.74 -2.36
N SER A 53 2.79 0.69 -2.99
CA SER A 53 3.78 0.79 -4.06
C SER A 53 3.18 1.34 -5.36
N GLU A 54 1.87 1.16 -5.55
CA GLU A 54 1.13 1.51 -6.76
C GLU A 54 -0.10 2.35 -6.44
N GLY A 55 -0.63 3.03 -7.45
CA GLY A 55 -1.90 3.74 -7.35
C GLY A 55 -3.06 2.79 -7.04
N VAL A 56 -4.04 3.26 -6.28
CA VAL A 56 -5.21 2.44 -5.87
C VAL A 56 -6.53 3.03 -6.34
N GLU A 57 -7.53 2.17 -6.50
CA GLU A 57 -8.92 2.54 -6.83
C GLU A 57 -9.77 2.56 -5.55
N PRO A 58 -10.12 3.74 -5.01
CA PRO A 58 -10.73 3.85 -3.68
C PRO A 58 -12.14 3.25 -3.59
N VAL A 59 -12.87 3.15 -4.71
CA VAL A 59 -14.23 2.56 -4.75
C VAL A 59 -14.21 1.06 -4.44
N PHE A 60 -13.10 0.38 -4.71
CA PHE A 60 -12.94 -1.07 -4.52
C PHE A 60 -11.93 -1.41 -3.41
N SER A 61 -11.55 -0.42 -2.61
CA SER A 61 -10.51 -0.49 -1.59
C SER A 61 -11.04 -0.04 -0.23
N GLY A 62 -10.44 -0.53 0.85
CA GLY A 62 -10.83 -0.12 2.19
C GLY A 62 -10.14 -0.91 3.29
N ALA A 63 -10.58 -0.69 4.52
CA ALA A 63 -10.11 -1.42 5.69
C ALA A 63 -11.25 -1.68 6.67
N THR A 64 -11.20 -2.82 7.33
CA THR A 64 -12.02 -3.16 8.49
C THR A 64 -11.15 -2.99 9.73
N LEU A 65 -11.69 -2.34 10.75
CA LEU A 65 -11.04 -2.17 12.04
C LEU A 65 -11.74 -3.06 13.07
N THR A 66 -11.00 -3.90 13.78
CA THR A 66 -11.49 -4.73 14.89
C THR A 66 -10.90 -4.22 16.19
N GLY A 67 -11.75 -3.96 17.18
CA GLY A 67 -11.36 -3.45 18.49
C GLY A 67 -10.94 -4.52 19.50
N PRO A 68 -10.58 -4.10 20.73
CA PRO A 68 -10.04 -4.97 21.77
C PRO A 68 -11.03 -6.05 22.24
N ASN A 69 -12.34 -5.78 22.14
CA ASN A 69 -13.40 -6.73 22.53
C ASN A 69 -13.89 -7.58 21.35
N LYS A 70 -13.13 -7.61 20.24
CA LYS A 70 -13.44 -8.31 18.98
C LYS A 70 -14.66 -7.75 18.25
N GLU A 71 -15.07 -6.54 18.60
CA GLU A 71 -16.11 -5.77 17.92
C GLU A 71 -15.57 -5.16 16.62
N GLN A 72 -16.41 -5.11 15.60
CA GLN A 72 -16.08 -4.38 14.38
C GLN A 72 -16.35 -2.89 14.60
N ILE A 73 -15.31 -2.08 14.44
CA ILE A 73 -15.38 -0.62 14.50
C ILE A 73 -15.77 -0.10 13.12
N LYS A 74 -16.75 0.80 13.10
CA LYS A 74 -17.20 1.41 11.85
C LYS A 74 -16.12 2.33 11.29
N THR A 75 -15.80 2.12 10.02
CA THR A 75 -14.93 2.98 9.22
C THR A 75 -15.76 3.78 8.21
N GLY A 76 -15.32 5.00 7.92
CA GLY A 76 -15.89 5.83 6.87
C GLY A 76 -15.54 5.31 5.47
N LYS A 77 -16.10 5.99 4.45
CA LYS A 77 -15.82 5.69 3.05
C LYS A 77 -14.35 5.96 2.73
N ALA A 78 -13.65 4.95 2.21
CA ALA A 78 -12.28 5.11 1.78
C ALA A 78 -12.16 6.13 0.64
N SER A 79 -11.09 6.92 0.67
CA SER A 79 -10.75 7.90 -0.35
C SER A 79 -9.27 7.80 -0.69
N ARG A 80 -8.91 8.23 -1.89
CA ARG A 80 -7.51 8.35 -2.31
C ARG A 80 -7.07 9.79 -2.09
N SER A 81 -5.85 10.00 -1.61
CA SER A 81 -5.27 11.35 -1.50
C SER A 81 -5.21 12.01 -2.88
N GLU A 82 -5.57 13.29 -2.95
CA GLU A 82 -5.43 14.09 -4.18
C GLU A 82 -3.96 14.39 -4.51
N GLN A 83 -3.09 14.40 -3.49
CA GLN A 83 -1.67 14.70 -3.60
C GLN A 83 -0.80 13.46 -3.84
N ASP A 84 -1.28 12.28 -3.42
CA ASP A 84 -0.58 11.01 -3.56
C ASP A 84 -1.54 9.89 -3.96
N LYS A 85 -1.44 9.44 -5.23
CA LYS A 85 -2.32 8.41 -5.78
C LYS A 85 -2.10 7.02 -5.14
N THR A 86 -0.98 6.83 -4.46
CA THR A 86 -0.66 5.59 -3.75
C THR A 86 -1.22 5.57 -2.32
N GLN A 87 -1.80 6.67 -1.86
CA GLN A 87 -2.30 6.79 -0.49
C GLN A 87 -3.81 6.62 -0.42
N LEU A 88 -4.24 5.63 0.35
CA LEU A 88 -5.62 5.42 0.77
C LEU A 88 -5.84 5.99 2.17
N ILE A 89 -6.90 6.77 2.33
CA ILE A 89 -7.35 7.35 3.61
C ILE A 89 -8.69 6.71 3.94
N VAL A 90 -8.74 6.03 5.10
CA VAL A 90 -9.96 5.40 5.64
C VAL A 90 -10.34 6.13 6.92
N PRO A 91 -11.34 7.03 6.89
CA PRO A 91 -11.78 7.77 8.07
C PRO A 91 -12.27 6.85 9.18
N LEU A 92 -12.11 7.27 10.44
CA LEU A 92 -12.74 6.62 11.59
C LEU A 92 -13.89 7.49 12.07
N ASP A 93 -15.10 6.93 12.06
CA ASP A 93 -16.34 7.67 12.38
C ASP A 93 -16.54 7.88 13.89
N GLN A 94 -15.70 7.25 14.72
CA GLN A 94 -15.78 7.31 16.17
C GLN A 94 -14.40 7.37 16.82
N THR A 95 -14.34 7.92 18.03
CA THR A 95 -13.13 7.90 18.86
C THR A 95 -12.88 6.47 19.34
N LEU A 96 -11.63 6.03 19.22
CA LEU A 96 -11.18 4.74 19.71
C LEU A 96 -10.89 4.81 21.21
N GLU A 97 -11.37 3.81 21.95
CA GLU A 97 -11.00 3.60 23.34
C GLU A 97 -9.56 3.04 23.45
N ALA A 98 -9.01 3.04 24.67
CA ALA A 98 -7.73 2.41 24.92
C ALA A 98 -7.81 0.89 24.65
N GLY A 99 -6.83 0.35 23.92
CA GLY A 99 -6.82 -1.06 23.58
C GLY A 99 -6.05 -1.40 22.31
N LYS A 100 -6.01 -2.70 22.00
CA LYS A 100 -5.39 -3.23 20.80
C LYS A 100 -6.40 -3.31 19.67
N TYR A 101 -6.02 -2.80 18.52
CA TYR A 101 -6.80 -2.80 17.29
C TYR A 101 -6.13 -3.62 16.21
N THR A 102 -6.95 -4.30 15.40
CA THR A 102 -6.52 -5.04 14.21
C THR A 102 -7.10 -4.38 12.97
N VAL A 103 -6.25 -4.08 12.01
CA VAL A 103 -6.61 -3.49 10.71
C VAL A 103 -6.47 -4.56 9.66
N ASP A 104 -7.59 -4.92 9.03
CA ASP A 104 -7.65 -5.79 7.86
C ASP A 104 -7.93 -4.92 6.63
N TRP A 105 -6.95 -4.75 5.76
CA TRP A 105 -7.07 -3.90 4.58
C TRP A 105 -7.12 -4.74 3.30
N HIS A 106 -7.77 -4.17 2.28
CA HIS A 106 -7.73 -4.66 0.91
C HIS A 106 -7.68 -3.47 -0.05
N VAL A 107 -6.97 -3.63 -1.15
CA VAL A 107 -6.92 -2.62 -2.22
C VAL A 107 -7.02 -3.26 -3.58
N VAL A 108 -7.60 -2.52 -4.52
CA VAL A 108 -7.48 -2.79 -5.95
C VAL A 108 -6.55 -1.74 -6.53
N SER A 109 -5.47 -2.19 -7.16
CA SER A 109 -4.52 -1.31 -7.82
C SER A 109 -5.10 -0.78 -9.14
N VAL A 110 -4.52 0.29 -9.69
CA VAL A 110 -4.87 0.82 -11.02
C VAL A 110 -4.64 -0.18 -12.16
N ASP A 111 -3.88 -1.25 -11.92
CA ASP A 111 -3.70 -2.37 -12.85
C ASP A 111 -4.83 -3.42 -12.78
N GLY A 112 -5.76 -3.27 -11.84
CA GLY A 112 -6.93 -4.13 -11.64
C GLY A 112 -6.74 -5.30 -10.66
N HIS A 113 -5.53 -5.53 -10.12
CA HIS A 113 -5.32 -6.62 -9.18
C HIS A 113 -5.68 -6.24 -7.75
N LYS A 114 -6.30 -7.20 -7.04
CA LYS A 114 -6.63 -7.08 -5.62
C LYS A 114 -5.50 -7.63 -4.75
N THR A 115 -5.07 -6.86 -3.77
CA THR A 115 -4.20 -7.31 -2.68
C THR A 115 -4.86 -7.04 -1.32
N LYS A 116 -4.38 -7.73 -0.28
CA LYS A 116 -4.88 -7.59 1.09
C LYS A 116 -3.77 -7.84 2.09
N GLY A 117 -3.99 -7.40 3.32
CA GLY A 117 -3.10 -7.69 4.43
C GLY A 117 -3.68 -7.25 5.76
N GLN A 118 -2.90 -7.45 6.81
CA GLN A 118 -3.32 -7.17 8.18
C GLN A 118 -2.17 -6.59 9.00
N TYR A 119 -2.49 -5.71 9.93
CA TYR A 119 -1.56 -5.28 10.98
C TYR A 119 -2.31 -4.89 12.26
N THR A 120 -1.59 -4.66 13.35
CA THR A 120 -2.18 -4.21 14.62
C THR A 120 -1.53 -2.92 15.11
N PHE A 121 -2.26 -2.13 15.90
CA PHE A 121 -1.74 -1.00 16.67
C PHE A 121 -2.51 -0.91 18.00
N SER A 122 -2.05 -0.08 18.93
CA SER A 122 -2.72 0.14 20.22
C SER A 122 -2.96 1.62 20.49
N VAL A 123 -4.08 1.95 21.13
CA VAL A 123 -4.39 3.27 21.68
C VAL A 123 -4.21 3.22 23.20
N LYS A 124 -3.61 4.26 23.79
CA LYS A 124 -3.40 4.40 25.25
C LYS A 124 -4.59 5.01 25.97
#